data_AF-A0A2T0M792-F1
#
_entry.id   AF-A0A2T0M792-F1
#
_cell.length_a   1.000
_cell.length_b   1.000
_cell.length_c   1.000
_cell.angle_alpha   90.00
_cell.angle_beta   90.00
_cell.angle_gamma   90.00
#
_symmetry.space_group_name_H-M   'P 1'
#
loop_
_entity.id
_entity.type
_entity.pdbx_description
1 polymer ?
#
loop_
_entity_poly.entity_id
_entity_poly.type
_entity_poly.pdbx_seq_one_letter_code
_entity_poly.pdbx_strand_id
1 'polypeptide(L)'
;MTLHHEPHATESLLLPLDGGDVHVCQDGPREAPALLLIHGSASSARSWDALVPLLTGSHRVIRIDLLGHGRSAKPAGDHYALPGQARRVAAAMDLLGVRRAVVAGHSSGGVAATALAELRPGLVTALVLINTGPGLDAFIASEQAAISPGT
;
A
#
# COMPACT_ATOMS: atom_id res chain seq x y z
N MET A 1 27.06 -7.15 -20.68
CA MET A 1 27.12 -7.87 -19.40
C MET A 1 25.69 -8.02 -18.91
N THR A 2 25.04 -9.13 -19.26
CA THR A 2 23.62 -9.36 -18.99
C THR A 2 23.50 -9.92 -17.59
N LEU A 3 22.97 -9.13 -16.65
CA LEU A 3 22.63 -9.63 -15.31
C LEU A 3 21.46 -10.60 -15.49
N HIS A 4 21.74 -11.90 -15.42
CA HIS A 4 20.70 -12.91 -15.28
C HIS A 4 20.06 -12.74 -13.90
N HIS A 5 18.91 -12.08 -13.86
CA HIS A 5 18.06 -12.07 -12.68
C HIS A 5 17.33 -13.41 -12.64
N GLU A 6 17.86 -14.35 -11.85
CA GLU A 6 17.11 -15.56 -11.47
C GLU A 6 15.75 -15.10 -10.90
N PRO A 7 14.61 -15.55 -11.47
CA PRO A 7 13.30 -15.16 -10.99
C PRO A 7 13.16 -15.66 -9.55
N HIS A 8 13.18 -14.73 -8.61
CA HIS A 8 12.86 -15.06 -7.22
C HIS A 8 11.37 -15.40 -7.19
N ALA A 9 11.05 -16.65 -6.86
CA ALA A 9 9.67 -17.08 -6.75
C ALA A 9 8.93 -16.20 -5.72
N THR A 10 7.74 -15.72 -6.09
CA THR A 10 6.88 -14.97 -5.18
C THR A 10 6.57 -15.80 -3.96
N GLU A 11 6.96 -15.32 -2.78
CA GLU A 11 6.54 -15.90 -1.50
C GLU A 11 5.18 -15.33 -1.11
N SER A 12 4.22 -16.18 -0.78
CA SER A 12 2.87 -15.79 -0.35
C SER A 12 2.62 -16.30 1.06
N LEU A 13 2.14 -15.42 1.93
CA LEU A 13 1.95 -15.67 3.36
C LEU A 13 0.59 -15.13 3.81
N LEU A 14 -0.01 -15.79 4.79
CA LEU A 14 -1.12 -15.25 5.59
C LEU A 14 -0.55 -14.89 6.97
N LEU A 15 -0.61 -13.60 7.31
CA LEU A 15 -0.15 -13.10 8.59
C LEU A 15 -1.33 -13.05 9.56
N PRO A 16 -1.26 -13.76 10.71
CA PRO A 16 -2.32 -13.71 11.71
C PRO A 16 -2.32 -12.34 12.38
N LEU A 17 -3.45 -11.64 12.30
CA LEU A 17 -3.65 -10.32 12.89
C LEU A 17 -4.98 -10.25 13.63
N ASP A 18 -5.06 -9.33 14.60
CA ASP A 18 -6.30 -9.10 15.33
C ASP A 18 -7.44 -8.67 14.39
N GLY A 19 -8.53 -9.43 14.46
CA GLY A 19 -9.71 -9.25 13.60
C GLY A 19 -9.61 -9.88 12.22
N GLY A 20 -8.55 -10.63 11.90
CA GLY A 20 -8.49 -11.50 10.73
C GLY A 20 -7.16 -11.46 9.98
N ASP A 21 -6.79 -12.61 9.42
CA ASP A 21 -5.52 -12.81 8.72
C ASP A 21 -5.40 -11.93 7.48
N VAL A 22 -4.20 -11.41 7.25
CA VAL A 22 -3.87 -10.56 6.11
C VAL A 22 -2.88 -11.25 5.19
N HIS A 23 -3.24 -11.31 3.91
CA HIS A 23 -2.41 -11.90 2.87
C HIS A 23 -1.34 -10.91 2.37
N VAL A 24 -0.11 -11.42 2.27
CA VAL A 24 1.06 -10.68 1.78
C VAL A 24 1.80 -11.52 0.74
N CYS A 25 2.23 -10.87 -0.34
CA CYS A 25 3.21 -11.41 -1.28
C CYS A 25 4.55 -10.68 -1.10
N GLN A 26 5.66 -11.42 -1.16
CA GLN A 26 7.02 -10.90 -1.13
C GLN A 26 7.80 -11.35 -2.34
N ASP A 27 8.52 -10.42 -2.97
CA ASP A 27 9.32 -10.64 -4.15
C ASP A 27 10.68 -9.92 -4.02
N GLY A 28 11.71 -10.46 -4.66
CA GLY A 28 13.06 -9.87 -4.66
C GLY A 28 13.91 -10.20 -3.43
N PRO A 29 15.13 -9.63 -3.33
CA PRO A 29 16.08 -9.98 -2.27
C PRO A 29 15.60 -9.53 -0.89
N ARG A 30 15.60 -10.42 0.11
CA ARG A 30 15.10 -10.11 1.47
C ARG A 30 15.84 -8.96 2.18
N GLU A 31 17.12 -8.78 1.86
CA GLU A 31 18.00 -7.76 2.44
C GLU A 31 17.96 -6.43 1.67
N ALA A 32 17.25 -6.36 0.53
CA ALA A 32 17.10 -5.11 -0.21
C ALA A 32 16.14 -4.13 0.52
N PRO A 33 16.24 -2.82 0.26
CA PRO A 33 15.30 -1.84 0.78
C PRO A 33 13.85 -2.24 0.52
N ALA A 34 13.00 -2.14 1.54
CA ALA A 34 11.61 -2.54 1.43
C ALA A 34 10.77 -1.51 0.66
N LEU A 35 9.93 -2.02 -0.25
CA LEU A 35 8.91 -1.28 -0.96
C LEU A 35 7.55 -1.93 -0.71
N LEU A 36 6.68 -1.25 0.04
CA LEU A 36 5.32 -1.69 0.31
C LEU A 36 4.37 -1.12 -0.74
N LEU A 37 3.55 -1.97 -1.35
CA LEU A 37 2.55 -1.62 -2.35
C LEU A 37 1.13 -1.92 -1.82
N ILE A 38 0.29 -0.89 -1.74
CA ILE A 38 -1.08 -0.96 -1.20
C ILE A 38 -2.10 -0.71 -2.32
N HIS A 39 -2.97 -1.68 -2.58
CA HIS A 39 -3.97 -1.59 -3.64
C HIS A 39 -5.15 -0.66 -3.29
N GLY A 40 -5.91 -0.26 -4.32
CA GLY A 40 -7.14 0.52 -4.16
C GLY A 40 -8.39 -0.32 -3.86
N SER A 41 -9.55 0.32 -3.72
CA SER A 41 -10.82 -0.33 -3.40
C SER A 41 -11.23 -1.33 -4.48
N ALA A 42 -11.94 -2.39 -4.08
CA ALA A 42 -12.38 -3.46 -4.97
C ALA A 42 -11.25 -4.16 -5.75
N SER A 43 -10.02 -4.10 -5.22
CA SER A 43 -8.83 -4.72 -5.83
C SER A 43 -8.10 -5.68 -4.87
N SER A 44 -6.86 -6.06 -5.22
CA SER A 44 -5.95 -6.94 -4.48
C SER A 44 -4.49 -6.64 -4.84
N ALA A 45 -3.55 -7.27 -4.14
CA ALA A 45 -2.11 -7.26 -4.38
C ALA A 45 -1.72 -7.58 -5.84
N ARG A 46 -2.57 -8.31 -6.57
CA ARG A 46 -2.37 -8.64 -8.00
C ARG A 46 -2.37 -7.43 -8.92
N SER A 47 -2.96 -6.30 -8.52
CA SER A 47 -2.87 -5.07 -9.32
C SER A 47 -1.43 -4.60 -9.57
N TRP A 48 -0.49 -5.09 -8.77
CA TRP A 48 0.92 -4.75 -8.87
C TRP A 48 1.75 -5.77 -9.67
N ASP A 49 1.18 -6.90 -10.10
CA ASP A 49 1.92 -8.03 -10.71
C ASP A 49 2.82 -7.57 -11.87
N ALA A 50 2.31 -6.69 -12.75
CA ALA A 50 3.07 -6.18 -13.89
C ALA A 50 4.26 -5.28 -13.50
N LEU A 51 4.22 -4.66 -12.31
CA LEU A 51 5.29 -3.79 -11.81
C LEU A 51 6.36 -4.56 -11.02
N VAL A 52 6.04 -5.73 -10.45
CA VAL A 52 6.96 -6.52 -9.63
C VAL A 52 8.31 -6.77 -10.32
N PRO A 53 8.39 -7.28 -11.58
CA PRO A 53 9.67 -7.58 -12.22
C PRO A 53 10.55 -6.35 -12.45
N LEU A 54 9.96 -5.15 -12.49
CA LEU A 54 10.67 -3.88 -12.67
C LEU A 54 11.27 -3.36 -11.36
N LEU A 55 10.78 -3.85 -10.22
CA LEU A 55 11.10 -3.33 -8.89
C LEU A 55 12.02 -4.28 -8.10
N THR A 56 11.94 -5.59 -8.34
CA THR A 56 12.72 -6.62 -7.61
C THR A 56 14.22 -6.59 -7.88
N GLY A 57 14.67 -5.88 -8.92
CA GLY A 57 16.10 -5.65 -9.17
C GLY A 57 16.78 -4.79 -8.11
N SER A 58 16.02 -4.00 -7.33
CA SER A 58 16.55 -3.07 -6.33
C SER A 58 15.83 -3.08 -4.99
N HIS A 59 14.65 -3.69 -4.89
CA HIS A 59 13.82 -3.66 -3.69
C HIS A 59 13.33 -5.04 -3.28
N ARG A 60 13.12 -5.20 -1.97
CA ARG A 60 12.21 -6.23 -1.43
C ARG A 60 10.80 -5.70 -1.61
N VAL A 61 10.09 -6.21 -2.61
CA VAL A 61 8.73 -5.77 -2.93
C VAL A 61 7.76 -6.53 -2.04
N ILE A 62 6.94 -5.80 -1.29
CA ILE A 62 5.93 -6.34 -0.37
C ILE A 62 4.58 -5.83 -0.84
N ARG A 63 3.66 -6.74 -1.15
CA ARG A 63 2.31 -6.43 -1.63
C ARG A 63 1.31 -6.98 -0.65
N ILE A 64 0.35 -6.17 -0.23
CA ILE A 64 -0.61 -6.54 0.81
C ILE A 64 -2.03 -6.49 0.28
N ASP A 65 -2.82 -7.52 0.60
CA ASP A 65 -4.28 -7.46 0.46
C ASP A 65 -4.85 -6.81 1.73
N LEU A 66 -5.52 -5.66 1.61
CA LEU A 66 -6.20 -5.05 2.75
C LEU A 66 -7.29 -5.99 3.30
N LEU A 67 -7.63 -5.88 4.58
CA LEU A 67 -8.71 -6.68 5.16
C LEU A 67 -9.99 -6.48 4.33
N GLY A 68 -10.73 -7.56 4.08
CA GLY A 68 -11.90 -7.56 3.19
C GLY A 68 -11.60 -7.79 1.71
N HIS A 69 -10.33 -7.73 1.31
CA HIS A 69 -9.91 -7.77 -0.09
C HIS A 69 -9.05 -8.99 -0.39
N GLY A 70 -8.98 -9.35 -1.69
CA GLY A 70 -8.16 -10.45 -2.17
C GLY A 70 -8.27 -11.72 -1.32
N ARG A 71 -7.11 -12.21 -0.87
CA ARG A 71 -6.99 -13.41 -0.02
C ARG A 71 -6.98 -13.12 1.48
N SER A 72 -7.06 -11.85 1.88
CA SER A 72 -7.24 -11.49 3.29
C SER A 72 -8.64 -11.86 3.80
N ALA A 73 -8.73 -12.03 5.11
CA ALA A 73 -9.97 -12.35 5.82
C ALA A 73 -11.08 -11.32 5.57
N LYS A 74 -12.34 -11.77 5.68
CA LYS A 74 -13.56 -10.98 5.42
C LYS A 74 -14.50 -11.07 6.63
N PRO A 75 -14.09 -10.56 7.81
CA PRO A 75 -14.91 -10.63 9.02
C PRO A 75 -16.20 -9.80 8.88
N ALA A 76 -17.26 -10.21 9.57
CA ALA A 76 -18.49 -9.41 9.65
C ALA A 76 -18.27 -8.14 10.50
N GLY A 77 -18.94 -7.03 10.16
CA GLY A 77 -18.90 -5.76 10.89
C GLY A 77 -18.05 -4.65 10.24
N ASP A 78 -17.97 -3.49 10.90
CA ASP A 78 -17.36 -2.25 10.37
C ASP A 78 -15.81 -2.20 10.48
N HIS A 79 -15.15 -3.34 10.32
CA HIS A 79 -13.70 -3.47 10.52
C HIS A 79 -12.85 -2.92 9.36
N TYR A 80 -13.48 -2.28 8.36
CA TYR A 80 -12.87 -1.83 7.11
C TYR A 80 -12.49 -0.35 7.09
N ALA A 81 -12.75 0.39 8.16
CA ALA A 81 -12.37 1.80 8.26
C ALA A 81 -10.86 2.01 8.03
N LEU A 82 -10.52 3.09 7.33
CA LEU A 82 -9.14 3.40 6.92
C LEU A 82 -8.12 3.41 8.07
N PRO A 83 -8.39 4.01 9.24
CA PRO A 83 -7.45 3.96 10.37
C PRO A 83 -7.21 2.53 10.89
N GLY A 84 -8.21 1.65 10.74
CA GLY A 84 -8.07 0.22 11.06
C GLY A 84 -7.19 -0.51 10.05
N GLN A 85 -7.30 -0.16 8.76
CA GLN A 85 -6.44 -0.72 7.72
C GLN A 85 -4.98 -0.30 7.91
N ALA A 86 -4.70 0.98 8.18
CA ALA A 86 -3.34 1.46 8.44
C ALA A 86 -2.68 0.76 9.63
N ARG A 87 -3.42 0.56 10.73
CA ARG A 87 -2.93 -0.20 11.91
C ARG A 87 -2.59 -1.65 11.57
N ARG A 88 -3.41 -2.32 10.75
CA ARG A 88 -3.13 -3.70 10.33
C ARG A 88 -1.94 -3.79 9.39
N VAL A 89 -1.80 -2.84 8.47
CA VAL A 89 -0.62 -2.74 7.62
C VAL A 89 0.63 -2.54 8.49
N ALA A 90 0.59 -1.65 9.49
CA ALA A 90 1.70 -1.46 10.41
C ALA A 90 2.08 -2.77 11.15
N ALA A 91 1.08 -3.49 11.68
CA ALA A 91 1.29 -4.76 12.36
C ALA A 91 1.85 -5.85 11.42
N ALA A 92 1.39 -5.90 10.17
CA ALA A 92 1.95 -6.78 9.16
C ALA A 92 3.44 -6.47 8.90
N MET A 93 3.81 -5.18 8.82
CA MET A 93 5.20 -4.78 8.64
C MET A 93 6.07 -5.16 9.86
N ASP A 94 5.52 -5.07 11.08
CA ASP A 94 6.21 -5.51 12.30
C ASP A 94 6.45 -7.04 12.28
N LEU A 95 5.46 -7.85 11.89
CA LEU A 95 5.60 -9.31 11.76
C LEU A 95 6.61 -9.71 10.67
N LEU A 96 6.75 -8.91 9.61
CA LEU A 96 7.72 -9.12 8.54
C LEU A 96 9.14 -8.62 8.89
N GLY A 97 9.32 -8.03 10.08
CA GLY A 97 10.58 -7.46 10.56
C GLY A 97 11.01 -6.17 9.82
N VAL A 98 10.07 -5.51 9.13
CA VAL A 98 10.38 -4.33 8.31
C VAL A 98 10.22 -3.06 9.15
N ARG A 99 11.34 -2.38 9.39
CA ARG A 99 11.37 -1.15 10.20
C ARG A 99 11.40 0.14 9.39
N ARG A 100 11.72 0.06 8.10
CA ARG A 100 11.78 1.20 7.17
C ARG A 100 11.35 0.73 5.78
N ALA A 101 10.45 1.46 5.12
CA ALA A 101 9.97 1.15 3.78
C ALA A 101 9.58 2.42 3.01
N VAL A 102 9.78 2.40 1.69
CA VAL A 102 9.01 3.24 0.77
C VAL A 102 7.61 2.65 0.67
N VAL A 103 6.58 3.48 0.73
CA VAL A 103 5.19 3.03 0.66
C VAL A 103 4.51 3.68 -0.54
N ALA A 104 4.00 2.85 -1.45
CA ALA A 104 3.20 3.28 -2.58
C ALA A 104 1.75 2.82 -2.43
N GLY A 105 0.80 3.72 -2.68
CA GLY A 105 -0.62 3.42 -2.61
C GLY A 105 -1.38 3.95 -3.82
N HIS A 106 -2.33 3.15 -4.32
CA HIS A 106 -3.24 3.54 -5.40
C HIS A 106 -4.65 3.80 -4.87
N SER A 107 -5.25 4.95 -5.22
CA SER A 107 -6.60 5.36 -4.81
C SER A 107 -6.80 5.23 -3.29
N SER A 108 -7.76 4.43 -2.80
CA SER A 108 -7.94 4.21 -1.35
C SER A 108 -6.70 3.61 -0.66
N GLY A 109 -5.85 2.90 -1.40
CA GLY A 109 -4.56 2.43 -0.90
C GLY A 109 -3.59 3.57 -0.61
N GLY A 110 -3.67 4.67 -1.35
CA GLY A 110 -2.92 5.89 -1.06
C GLY A 110 -3.38 6.54 0.24
N VAL A 111 -4.69 6.57 0.51
CA VAL A 111 -5.21 7.07 1.79
C VAL A 111 -4.74 6.21 2.97
N ALA A 112 -4.73 4.87 2.81
CA ALA A 112 -4.17 3.96 3.81
C ALA A 112 -2.65 4.16 3.99
N ALA A 113 -1.91 4.44 2.92
CA ALA A 113 -0.48 4.72 2.97
C ALA A 113 -0.18 6.05 3.70
N THR A 114 -0.97 7.10 3.47
CA THR A 114 -0.86 8.37 4.20
C THR A 114 -1.14 8.16 5.69
N ALA A 115 -2.24 7.48 6.03
CA ALA A 115 -2.56 7.17 7.42
C ALA A 115 -1.47 6.32 8.11
N LEU A 116 -0.81 5.41 7.37
CA LEU A 116 0.33 4.66 7.87
C LEU A 116 1.53 5.56 8.15
N ALA A 117 1.82 6.53 7.28
CA ALA A 117 2.91 7.48 7.46
C ALA A 117 2.70 8.36 8.70
N GLU A 118 1.47 8.81 8.93
CA GLU A 118 1.08 9.57 10.13
C GLU A 118 1.19 8.71 11.40
N LEU A 119 0.72 7.46 11.34
CA LEU A 119 0.74 6.53 12.46
C LEU A 119 2.16 6.07 12.84
N ARG A 120 3.03 5.86 11.84
CA ARG A 120 4.37 5.28 12.00
C ARG A 120 5.40 6.08 11.18
N PRO A 121 5.72 7.33 11.55
CA PRO A 121 6.65 8.18 10.78
C PRO A 121 8.07 7.60 10.70
N GLY A 122 8.49 6.76 11.66
CA GLY A 122 9.77 6.04 11.59
C GLY A 122 9.81 4.88 10.59
N LEU A 123 8.63 4.33 10.22
CA LEU A 123 8.50 3.23 9.26
C LEU A 123 8.51 3.73 7.82
N VAL A 124 7.79 4.83 7.53
CA VAL A 124 7.61 5.30 6.15
C VAL A 124 8.71 6.28 5.78
N THR A 125 9.63 5.87 4.89
CA THR A 125 10.77 6.71 4.47
C THR A 125 10.48 7.58 3.28
N ALA A 126 9.50 7.19 2.46
CA ALA A 126 8.97 7.96 1.35
C ALA A 126 7.55 7.47 1.04
N LEU A 127 6.72 8.37 0.52
CA LEU A 127 5.32 8.10 0.18
C LEU A 127 5.10 8.35 -1.31
N VAL A 128 4.50 7.38 -2.01
CA VAL A 128 4.14 7.48 -3.43
C VAL A 128 2.62 7.34 -3.56
N LEU A 129 1.96 8.40 -4.01
CA LEU A 129 0.50 8.48 -4.15
C LEU A 129 0.12 8.40 -5.62
N ILE A 130 -0.59 7.34 -6.01
CA ILE A 130 -1.01 7.11 -7.39
C ILE A 130 -2.52 7.29 -7.46
N ASN A 131 -2.99 8.25 -8.26
CA ASN A 131 -4.42 8.57 -8.39
C ASN A 131 -5.11 8.74 -7.02
N THR A 132 -4.41 9.42 -6.10
CA THR A 132 -4.85 9.68 -4.72
C THR A 132 -4.65 11.15 -4.44
N GLY A 133 -5.73 11.87 -4.18
CA GLY A 133 -5.71 13.27 -3.74
C GLY A 133 -5.86 13.41 -2.22
N PRO A 134 -5.81 14.65 -1.72
CA PRO A 134 -6.16 14.93 -0.33
C PRO A 134 -7.66 14.69 -0.08
N GLY A 135 -8.08 14.78 1.18
CA GLY A 135 -9.50 14.73 1.54
C GLY A 135 -10.32 15.76 0.75
N LEU A 136 -11.60 15.47 0.50
CA LEU A 136 -12.49 16.38 -0.25
C LEU A 136 -12.66 17.74 0.47
N ASP A 137 -12.48 17.76 1.78
CA ASP A 137 -12.48 18.94 2.64
C ASP A 137 -11.24 19.83 2.46
N ALA A 138 -10.14 19.29 1.93
CA ALA A 138 -8.94 20.04 1.58
C ALA A 138 -9.00 20.64 0.16
N PHE A 139 -10.19 20.67 -0.46
CA PHE A 139 -10.38 21.28 -1.76
C PHE A 139 -10.12 22.79 -1.69
N ILE A 140 -9.04 23.22 -2.34
CA ILE A 140 -8.78 24.63 -2.58
C ILE A 140 -9.48 24.98 -3.90
N ALA A 141 -10.58 25.73 -3.82
CA ALA A 141 -11.26 26.22 -5.00
C ALA A 141 -10.30 27.03 -5.87
N SER A 142 -10.25 26.76 -7.18
CA SER A 142 -9.50 27.60 -8.10
C SER A 142 -10.22 28.94 -8.27
N GLU A 143 -9.46 30.04 -8.32
CA GLU A 143 -10.00 31.39 -8.53
C GLU A 143 -10.80 31.55 -9.85
N GLN A 144 -10.71 30.60 -10.79
CA GLN A 144 -11.43 30.62 -12.06
C GLN A 144 -12.95 30.35 -11.98
N ALA A 145 -13.52 30.00 -10.82
CA ALA A 145 -14.97 29.87 -10.69
C ALA A 145 -15.73 31.21 -10.65
N ALA A 146 -15.02 32.34 -10.60
CA ALA A 146 -15.58 33.69 -10.60
C ALA A 146 -15.42 34.39 -11.97
N ILE A 147 -15.82 33.75 -13.08
CA ILE A 147 -16.15 34.51 -14.30
C ILE A 147 -17.64 34.83 -14.22
N SER A 148 -17.94 36.06 -13.84
CA SER A 148 -19.30 36.61 -13.83
C SER A 148 -19.98 36.44 -15.20
N PRO A 149 -21.30 36.22 -15.25
CA PRO A 149 -22.03 36.33 -16.51
C PRO A 149 -21.97 37.80 -16.96
N GLY A 150 -21.23 38.08 -18.02
CA GLY A 150 -21.21 39.38 -18.67
C GLY A 150 -22.55 39.65 -19.35
N THR A 151 -23.12 40.80 -19.01
CA THR A 151 -24.16 41.64 -19.68
C THR A 151 -24.87 41.09 -20.91
#